data_AF-A0A973EU45-F1
#
_entry.id   AF-A0A973EU45-F1
#
_cell.length_a   1.000
_cell.length_b   1.000
_cell.length_c   1.000
_cell.angle_alpha   90.00
_cell.angle_beta   90.00
_cell.angle_gamma   90.00
#
_symmetry.space_group_name_H-M   'P 1'
#
loop_
_entity.id
_entity.type
_entity.pdbx_description
1 polymer ?
#
loop_
_entity_poly.entity_id
_entity_poly.type
_entity_poly.pdbx_seq_one_letter_code
_entity_poly.pdbx_strand_id
1 'polypeptide(L)'
;MRLMGLMTIYPRKNLSRLGQAQYIRPYLLKGLMIDHPNQVWAIDITYIPMPKGFLYLTAIIDVYSRYVVGWGKSPILLMPVSALMSRKKL
;
A
#
# COMPACT_ATOMS: atom_id res chain seq x y z
N MET A 1 -16.81 -37.60 3.19
CA MET A 1 -16.39 -38.70 4.09
C MET A 1 -15.16 -38.22 4.87
N ARG A 2 -15.28 -38.02 6.19
CA ARG A 2 -14.18 -37.61 7.08
C ARG A 2 -14.12 -38.66 8.20
N LEU A 3 -13.48 -39.80 7.93
CA LEU A 3 -13.24 -40.82 8.95
C LEU A 3 -11.89 -40.52 9.60
N MET A 4 -11.87 -40.39 10.93
CA MET A 4 -10.67 -40.27 11.77
C MET A 4 -9.83 -38.99 11.64
N GLY A 5 -10.40 -37.88 11.14
CA GLY A 5 -9.67 -36.60 11.08
C GLY A 5 -8.49 -36.58 10.10
N LEU A 6 -8.32 -37.65 9.32
CA LEU A 6 -7.31 -37.72 8.26
C LEU A 6 -7.69 -36.77 7.13
N MET A 7 -6.81 -35.81 6.84
CA MET A 7 -6.94 -34.86 5.74
C MET A 7 -5.80 -35.10 4.75
N THR A 8 -6.12 -35.21 3.47
CA THR A 8 -5.12 -35.25 2.41
C THR A 8 -4.48 -33.87 2.25
N ILE A 9 -3.15 -33.81 2.34
CA ILE A 9 -2.38 -32.61 2.00
C ILE A 9 -1.96 -32.73 0.54
N TYR A 10 -2.58 -31.94 -0.32
CA TYR A 10 -2.18 -31.84 -1.73
C TYR A 10 -1.08 -30.79 -1.91
N PRO A 11 -0.17 -30.95 -2.89
CA PRO A 11 0.76 -29.90 -3.28
C PRO A 11 0.01 -28.62 -3.62
N ARG A 12 0.28 -27.53 -2.89
CA ARG A 12 -0.28 -26.20 -3.17
C ARG A 12 0.60 -25.50 -4.22
N LYS A 13 0.01 -24.60 -5.01
CA LYS A 13 0.79 -23.73 -5.90
C LYS A 13 1.86 -23.00 -5.10
N ASN A 14 3.09 -23.03 -5.60
CA ASN A 14 4.20 -22.32 -4.99
C ASN A 14 4.06 -20.82 -5.29
N LEU A 15 3.50 -20.07 -4.34
CA LEU A 15 3.30 -18.62 -4.46
C LEU A 15 4.61 -17.81 -4.39
N SER A 16 5.71 -18.42 -3.92
CA SER A 16 7.03 -17.78 -3.89
C SER A 16 7.79 -17.84 -5.23
N ARG A 17 7.40 -18.74 -6.14
CA ARG A 17 7.92 -18.68 -7.51
C ARG A 17 7.26 -17.52 -8.22
N LEU A 18 8.08 -16.57 -8.65
CA LEU A 18 7.65 -15.49 -9.53
C LEU A 18 6.96 -16.09 -10.76
N GLY A 19 5.93 -15.40 -11.23
CA GLY A 19 5.20 -15.80 -12.43
C GLY A 19 6.06 -15.73 -13.69
N GLN A 20 5.42 -15.74 -14.85
CA GLN A 20 6.13 -15.61 -16.12
C GLN A 20 6.94 -14.30 -16.17
N ALA A 21 8.17 -14.37 -16.68
CA ALA A 21 9.12 -13.25 -16.68
C ALA A 21 8.56 -11.96 -17.32
N GLN A 22 7.67 -12.10 -18.31
CA GLN A 22 7.00 -10.98 -18.98
C GLN A 22 6.17 -10.07 -18.06
N TYR A 23 5.73 -10.55 -16.90
CA TYR A 23 4.97 -9.77 -15.92
C TYR A 23 5.83 -9.20 -14.80
N ILE A 24 7.12 -9.56 -14.75
CA ILE A 24 8.02 -9.07 -13.72
C ILE A 24 8.46 -7.66 -14.09
N ARG A 25 8.06 -6.68 -13.29
CA ARG A 25 8.51 -5.30 -13.42
C ARG A 25 9.63 -5.01 -12.43
N PRO A 26 10.70 -4.31 -12.84
CA PRO A 26 11.75 -3.94 -11.91
C PRO A 26 11.21 -2.94 -10.88
N TYR A 27 11.64 -3.09 -9.63
CA TYR A 27 11.36 -2.09 -8.61
C TYR A 27 12.22 -0.86 -8.87
N LEU A 28 11.60 0.21 -9.36
CA LEU A 28 12.30 1.41 -9.86
C LEU A 28 13.08 2.17 -8.79
N LEU A 29 12.74 1.98 -7.51
CA LEU A 29 13.46 2.59 -6.39
C LEU A 29 14.71 1.79 -5.97
N LYS A 30 14.98 0.65 -6.58
CA LYS A 30 16.13 -0.19 -6.22
C LYS A 30 17.44 0.51 -6.60
N GLY A 31 18.28 0.79 -5.59
CA GLY A 31 19.58 1.45 -5.78
C GLY A 31 19.50 2.97 -5.98
N LEU A 32 18.31 3.56 -5.86
CA LEU A 32 18.14 5.01 -5.91
C LEU A 32 18.60 5.62 -4.58
N MET A 33 19.59 6.52 -4.63
CA MET A 33 19.92 7.36 -3.47
C MET A 33 18.89 8.48 -3.36
N ILE A 34 18.33 8.65 -2.16
CA ILE A 34 17.35 9.69 -1.84
C ILE A 34 18.08 10.74 -1.00
N ASP A 35 18.51 11.83 -1.63
CA ASP A 35 19.43 12.82 -1.06
C ASP A 35 18.82 14.21 -0.84
N HIS A 36 17.61 14.44 -1.35
CA HIS A 36 16.89 15.70 -1.16
C HIS A 36 15.37 15.52 -0.93
N PRO A 37 14.69 16.52 -0.32
CA PRO A 37 13.24 16.50 -0.17
C PRO A 37 12.50 16.46 -1.51
N ASN A 38 11.25 15.95 -1.50
CA ASN A 38 10.34 15.87 -2.65
C ASN A 38 10.83 14.99 -3.82
N GLN A 39 11.79 14.09 -3.58
CA GLN A 39 12.27 13.15 -4.58
C GLN A 39 11.42 11.87 -4.65
N VAL A 40 11.08 11.32 -3.48
CA VAL A 40 10.30 10.09 -3.34
C VAL A 40 9.29 10.27 -2.23
N TRP A 41 8.03 9.92 -2.51
CA TRP A 41 6.94 9.93 -1.54
C TRP A 41 6.46 8.51 -1.27
N ALA A 42 6.23 8.22 0.02
CA ALA A 42 5.52 7.04 0.47
C ALA A 42 4.05 7.39 0.70
N ILE A 43 3.16 6.44 0.43
CA ILE A 43 1.73 6.56 0.72
C ILE A 43 1.36 5.44 1.67
N ASP A 44 0.73 5.79 2.79
CA ASP A 44 0.17 4.83 3.73
C ASP A 44 -1.35 5.01 3.83
N ILE A 45 -2.06 3.89 3.94
CA ILE A 45 -3.52 3.85 4.09
C ILE A 45 -3.85 3.08 5.36
N THR A 46 -4.32 3.81 6.37
CA THR A 46 -4.74 3.23 7.66
C THR A 46 -6.27 3.13 7.72
N TYR A 47 -6.75 2.00 8.21
CA TYR A 47 -8.17 1.75 8.46
C TYR A 47 -8.48 2.07 9.92
N ILE A 48 -9.32 3.08 10.14
CA ILE A 48 -9.76 3.46 11.49
C ILE A 48 -11.16 2.88 11.72
N PRO A 49 -11.33 1.95 12.67
CA PRO A 49 -12.65 1.39 12.99
C PRO A 49 -13.53 2.46 13.65
N MET A 50 -14.77 2.57 13.19
CA MET A 50 -15.78 3.48 13.72
C MET A 50 -17.02 2.69 14.15
N PRO A 51 -17.89 3.22 15.04
CA PRO A 51 -19.11 2.53 15.47
C PRO A 51 -20.04 2.14 14.31
N LYS A 52 -19.98 2.86 13.19
CA LYS A 52 -20.72 2.57 11.96
C LYS A 52 -19.76 2.52 10.76
N GLY A 53 -18.98 1.44 10.67
CA GLY A 53 -18.11 1.16 9.53
C GLY A 53 -16.65 1.56 9.75
N PHE A 54 -15.96 1.93 8.67
CA PHE A 54 -14.54 2.27 8.69
C PHE A 54 -14.29 3.63 8.05
N LEU A 55 -13.30 4.35 8.57
CA LEU A 55 -12.75 5.54 7.96
C LEU A 55 -11.38 5.20 7.38
N TYR A 56 -11.16 5.56 6.12
CA TYR A 56 -9.88 5.42 5.45
C TYR A 56 -9.09 6.71 5.64
N LEU A 57 -7.96 6.61 6.33
CA LEU A 57 -6.99 7.69 6.42
C LEU A 57 -5.87 7.40 5.42
N THR A 58 -5.64 8.33 4.51
CA THR A 58 -4.51 8.26 3.57
C THR A 58 -3.53 9.37 3.90
N ALA A 59 -2.26 9.02 4.08
CA ALA A 59 -1.17 9.95 4.31
C ALA A 59 -0.10 9.80 3.22
N ILE A 60 0.39 10.93 2.74
CA ILE A 60 1.54 11.04 1.85
C ILE A 60 2.70 11.56 2.68
N ILE A 61 3.81 10.83 2.69
CA ILE A 61 4.97 11.08 3.53
C ILE A 61 6.18 11.25 2.61
N ASP A 62 6.95 12.31 2.81
CA ASP A 62 8.23 12.47 2.12
C ASP A 62 9.28 11.53 2.71
N VAL A 63 9.91 10.72 1.86
CA VAL A 63 10.82 9.66 2.33
C VAL A 63 12.10 10.24 2.93
N TYR A 64 12.58 11.36 2.39
CA TYR A 64 13.78 12.04 2.86
C TYR A 64 13.54 12.76 4.20
N SER A 65 12.61 13.73 4.22
CA SER A 65 12.37 14.60 5.38
C SER A 65 11.52 13.97 6.48
N ARG A 66 10.85 12.84 6.20
CA ARG A 66 9.88 12.17 7.08
C ARG A 66 8.64 13.00 7.42
N TYR A 67 8.44 14.14 6.77
CA TYR A 67 7.26 14.96 6.99
C TYR A 67 6.04 14.46 6.21
N VAL A 68 4.87 14.65 6.80
CA VAL A 68 3.58 14.41 6.14
C VAL A 68 3.36 15.55 5.14
N VAL A 69 3.43 15.23 3.85
CA VAL A 69 3.23 16.21 2.78
C VAL A 69 1.77 16.36 2.37
N GLY A 70 0.89 15.46 2.79
CA GLY A 70 -0.54 15.58 2.54
C GLY A 70 -1.28 14.46 3.22
N TRP A 71 -2.51 14.71 3.64
CA TRP A 71 -3.36 13.67 4.22
C TRP A 71 -4.82 13.97 3.94
N GLY A 72 -5.63 12.93 3.99
CA GLY A 72 -7.06 13.05 3.80
C GLY A 72 -7.78 11.83 4.36
N LYS A 73 -9.06 12.02 4.61
CA LYS A 73 -9.93 10.98 5.15
C LYS A 73 -11.17 10.82 4.29
N SER A 74 -11.53 9.59 3.98
CA SER A 74 -12.71 9.27 3.20
C SER A 74 -13.42 8.03 3.74
N PRO A 75 -14.75 7.94 3.63
CA PRO A 75 -15.48 6.73 3.97
C PRO A 75 -15.28 5.61 2.94
N ILE A 76 -14.69 5.91 1.78
CA ILE A 76 -14.41 5.00 0.68
C ILE A 76 -12.94 5.09 0.27
N LEU A 77 -12.37 3.99 -0.24
CA LEU A 77 -10.97 3.91 -0.68
C LEU A 77 -10.66 4.67 -1.98
N LEU A 78 -11.67 5.16 -2.70
CA LEU A 78 -11.53 5.74 -4.05
C LEU A 78 -10.98 7.18 -4.08
N MET A 79 -10.41 7.68 -2.99
CA MET A 79 -9.91 9.05 -2.97
C MET A 79 -8.64 9.18 -3.82
N PRO A 80 -8.61 10.05 -4.85
CA PRO A 80 -7.45 10.19 -5.73
C PRO A 80 -6.32 10.97 -5.04
N VAL A 81 -5.08 10.60 -5.33
CA VAL A 81 -3.86 11.25 -4.81
C VAL A 81 -3.81 12.74 -5.17
N SER A 82 -4.34 13.13 -6.34
CA SER A 82 -4.43 14.54 -6.75
C SER A 82 -5.29 15.38 -5.78
N ALA A 83 -6.34 14.80 -5.20
CA ALA A 83 -7.19 15.48 -4.23
C ALA A 83 -6.48 15.69 -2.88
N LEU A 84 -5.48 14.87 -2.55
CA LEU A 84 -4.64 15.04 -1.36
C LEU A 84 -3.62 16.16 -1.54
N MET A 85 -3.05 16.30 -2.74
CA MET A 85 -2.04 17.31 -3.03
C MET A 85 -2.63 18.72 -3.21
N SER A 86 -3.87 18.83 -3.70
CA SER A 86 -4.54 20.14 -3.90
C SER A 86 -4.88 20.86 -2.58
N ARG A 87 -5.02 20.13 -1.46
CA ARG A 87 -5.33 20.70 -0.13
C ARG A 87 -4.18 21.48 0.51
N LYS A 88 -3.03 21.62 -0.18
CA LYS A 88 -1.84 22.33 0.29
C LYS A 88 -1.68 23.77 -0.21
N LYS A 89 -2.69 24.36 -0.85
CA LYS A 89 -2.71 25.82 -1.07
C LYS A 89 -3.22 26.54 0.19
N LEU A 90 -2.31 26.86 1.10
CA LEU A 90 -2.40 28.04 1.96
C LEU A 90 -1.17 28.90 1.70
#